data_AF-A0A6L2PNC2-F1
#
_entry.id   AF-A0A6L2PNC2-F1
#
_cell.length_a   1.000
_cell.length_b   1.000
_cell.length_c   1.000
_cell.angle_alpha   90.00
_cell.angle_beta   90.00
_cell.angle_gamma   90.00
#
_symmetry.space_group_name_H-M   'P 1'
#
loop_
_entity.id
_entity.type
_entity.pdbx_description
1 polymer ?
#
loop_
_entity_poly.entity_id
_entity_poly.type
_entity_poly.pdbx_seq_one_letter_code
_entity_poly.pdbx_strand_id
1 'polypeptide(L)'
;MAHKDRTVNQGGSMVEENLARSIYVTTAGTDTSTPNCGKGKPSNETDVTLSCRGSSEVTSEVRGIASCERIPSMRTDKCYKAKTFQELYRGSEIQEFYRGANVLVTGGTGFMGKVLVEKLLRSCPHISNIYLLVRCKKGKDVASRIEELFNDPLFEKLKAEDNGFRKKVISVEGDCREPGLGLSPDDRERIVEHVNIVFHMAATVRFDEKLPIAVATNVLGTRDLMLLCQDCTKIKAVVHVSTAYSYCNRSDIAEEFYDPPITGDRVVKLMECLDENTITAITPTLLGAWPNTYTYTKAIAEDTVRTLARDLPVGLFRPSIILCTRSDPLPGWIDNHYGPAGVVVGVGLGLIRTLHINEKTVGDMVPCDMAVNALLAAAWHIQERRRSGIEGIPVYNYVSSCENPITWDRYIKKSIEHSWQFPFEKSVWLVTLTNSNVYYLYKIYALFFHLLPAFVVDTVLFSVGQKPRAMKIYEKLHRFTGAISYFCTRQWKFSNQNVQQLWSMISEEDRKIFDFNICNLNWDRYLGESMMGVRKFLLKDDPRGHSDAMKKRYRLYWLHQGVKFPLILLFLWLCWLTTRTVFRLAGETAMIGKKIIT
;
A
#
# COMPACT_ATOMS: atom_id res chain seq x y z
N MET A 1 25.59 35.34 -25.53
CA MET A 1 26.26 36.65 -25.41
C MET A 1 26.06 37.18 -24.00
N ALA A 2 27.18 37.58 -23.38
CA ALA A 2 27.33 38.37 -22.14
C ALA A 2 26.99 37.75 -20.77
N HIS A 3 28.04 37.15 -20.20
CA HIS A 3 28.46 37.08 -18.79
C HIS A 3 28.01 38.21 -17.85
N LYS A 4 27.83 37.85 -16.56
CA LYS A 4 28.60 38.48 -15.47
C LYS A 4 28.72 37.59 -14.23
N ASP A 5 29.97 37.42 -13.83
CA ASP A 5 30.52 36.68 -12.68
C ASP A 5 30.37 37.38 -11.32
N ARG A 6 30.72 36.59 -10.29
CA ARG A 6 31.30 36.90 -8.95
C ARG A 6 30.40 36.42 -7.79
N THR A 7 30.85 35.73 -6.76
CA THR A 7 32.22 35.43 -6.27
C THR A 7 32.17 34.30 -5.23
N VAL A 8 33.28 33.58 -5.17
CA VAL A 8 33.69 32.52 -4.23
C VAL A 8 33.85 33.05 -2.80
N ASN A 9 33.56 32.22 -1.79
CA ASN A 9 34.24 32.30 -0.49
C ASN A 9 34.58 30.87 -0.01
N GLN A 10 35.88 30.64 0.24
CA GLN A 10 36.47 29.42 0.75
C GLN A 10 36.72 29.53 2.26
N GLY A 11 36.67 28.39 2.93
CA GLY A 11 37.16 28.11 4.29
C GLY A 11 36.46 26.83 4.76
N GLY A 12 37.07 25.66 4.93
CA GLY A 12 38.46 25.32 5.21
C GLY A 12 38.49 24.58 6.54
N SER A 13 38.36 23.24 6.53
CA SER A 13 38.71 22.34 7.64
C SER A 13 38.64 20.88 7.17
N MET A 14 39.80 20.34 6.78
CA MET A 14 40.08 18.92 6.61
C MET A 14 40.19 18.21 7.95
N VAL A 15 39.64 16.99 8.06
CA VAL A 15 40.31 15.83 8.67
C VAL A 15 39.95 14.59 7.83
N GLU A 16 41.02 13.93 7.38
CA GLU A 16 41.25 12.61 6.76
C GLU A 16 40.35 11.45 7.24
N GLU A 17 40.24 10.26 6.62
CA GLU A 17 40.53 9.66 5.29
C GLU A 17 40.19 8.14 5.44
N ASN A 18 40.08 7.43 4.32
CA ASN A 18 40.16 5.97 4.11
C ASN A 18 38.85 5.13 4.15
N LEU A 19 38.60 4.18 3.24
CA LEU A 19 39.04 3.89 1.86
C LEU A 19 38.21 2.66 1.42
N ALA A 20 37.53 2.69 0.26
CA ALA A 20 37.35 1.52 -0.61
C ALA A 20 36.66 1.94 -1.92
N ARG A 21 37.44 1.89 -3.00
CA ARG A 21 37.08 2.34 -4.35
C ARG A 21 36.21 1.32 -5.08
N SER A 22 35.29 1.88 -5.83
CA SER A 22 34.54 1.34 -6.96
C SER A 22 35.44 1.02 -8.16
N ILE A 23 35.08 -0.05 -8.90
CA ILE A 23 35.61 -0.33 -10.23
C ILE A 23 34.52 0.07 -11.25
N TYR A 24 34.85 1.04 -12.10
CA TYR A 24 34.06 1.39 -13.30
C TYR A 24 34.66 0.65 -14.49
N VAL A 25 33.80 0.06 -15.32
CA VAL A 25 34.17 -0.45 -16.65
C VAL A 25 33.63 0.53 -17.69
N THR A 26 34.53 1.18 -18.42
CA THR A 26 34.24 1.97 -19.62
C THR A 26 34.35 1.09 -20.86
N THR A 27 33.30 1.01 -21.67
CA THR A 27 33.36 0.47 -23.03
C THR A 27 33.48 1.61 -24.03
N ALA A 28 34.58 1.66 -24.78
CA ALA A 28 34.71 2.45 -25.99
C ALA A 28 34.37 1.58 -27.19
N GLY A 29 33.51 2.08 -28.09
CA GLY A 29 33.20 1.45 -29.36
C GLY A 29 34.11 1.93 -30.49
N THR A 30 34.17 1.16 -31.57
CA THR A 30 34.40 1.65 -32.94
C THR A 30 33.84 0.64 -33.95
N ASP A 31 33.34 1.20 -35.05
CA ASP A 31 32.53 0.63 -36.11
C ASP A 31 33.27 -0.22 -37.16
N THR A 32 32.43 -0.90 -37.96
CA THR A 32 32.51 -1.22 -39.40
C THR A 32 33.03 -2.57 -39.92
N SER A 33 32.18 -3.14 -40.78
CA SER A 33 32.40 -3.99 -41.96
C SER A 33 32.27 -5.53 -41.86
N THR A 34 31.20 -6.03 -42.49
CA THR A 34 30.99 -7.39 -43.06
C THR A 34 31.88 -7.59 -44.32
N PRO A 35 32.20 -8.81 -44.83
CA PRO A 35 31.24 -9.92 -45.03
C PRO A 35 31.74 -11.41 -45.03
N ASN A 36 30.74 -12.30 -45.01
CA ASN A 36 30.61 -13.62 -45.67
C ASN A 36 31.34 -14.90 -45.22
N CYS A 37 30.48 -15.94 -45.11
CA CYS A 37 30.63 -17.37 -45.44
C CYS A 37 31.58 -18.30 -44.66
N GLY A 38 31.02 -19.41 -44.14
CA GLY A 38 31.79 -20.65 -43.95
C GLY A 38 31.19 -21.62 -42.94
N LYS A 39 30.72 -22.78 -43.43
CA LYS A 39 30.16 -23.92 -42.69
C LYS A 39 31.18 -24.58 -41.74
N GLY A 40 30.71 -25.16 -40.63
CA GLY A 40 31.46 -26.19 -39.90
C GLY A 40 31.05 -26.40 -38.43
N LYS A 41 30.20 -27.39 -38.16
CA LYS A 41 30.20 -28.18 -36.90
C LYS A 41 31.18 -29.36 -37.09
N PRO A 42 31.58 -30.14 -36.06
CA PRO A 42 31.33 -30.03 -34.61
C PRO A 42 32.62 -30.24 -33.76
N SER A 43 32.44 -30.24 -32.43
CA SER A 43 33.08 -31.12 -31.43
C SER A 43 34.00 -30.49 -30.37
N ASN A 44 33.74 -31.00 -29.16
CA ASN A 44 34.60 -31.20 -28.00
C ASN A 44 34.78 -30.07 -26.97
N GLU A 45 34.23 -30.38 -25.80
CA GLU A 45 34.68 -30.03 -24.45
C GLU A 45 36.16 -29.68 -24.40
N THR A 46 36.46 -28.51 -23.84
CA THR A 46 37.79 -28.20 -23.33
C THR A 46 37.64 -27.55 -21.97
N ASP A 47 37.97 -28.33 -20.94
CA ASP A 47 38.34 -27.85 -19.62
C ASP A 47 39.45 -26.81 -19.75
N VAL A 48 39.18 -25.58 -19.30
CA VAL A 48 40.19 -24.52 -19.22
C VAL A 48 40.75 -24.49 -17.80
N THR A 49 41.82 -25.25 -17.58
CA THR A 49 42.78 -25.01 -16.50
C THR A 49 43.53 -23.69 -16.76
N LEU A 50 43.26 -22.67 -15.95
CA LEU A 50 44.04 -21.43 -15.94
C LEU A 50 45.33 -21.62 -15.13
N SER A 51 46.43 -21.79 -15.85
CA SER A 51 47.80 -21.75 -15.32
C SER A 51 48.28 -20.29 -15.22
N CYS A 52 48.57 -19.82 -14.00
CA CYS A 52 49.27 -18.56 -13.79
C CYS A 52 50.74 -18.68 -14.24
N ARG A 53 51.12 -17.99 -15.32
CA ARG A 53 52.53 -17.69 -15.63
C ARG A 53 52.81 -16.25 -15.23
N GLY A 54 53.59 -16.08 -14.16
CA GLY A 54 54.31 -14.85 -13.87
C GLY A 54 55.55 -14.77 -14.75
N SER A 55 55.72 -13.67 -15.46
CA SER A 55 56.96 -13.31 -16.15
C SER A 55 57.57 -12.11 -15.44
N SER A 56 58.67 -12.34 -14.72
CA SER A 56 59.61 -11.31 -14.32
C SER A 56 60.97 -11.63 -14.91
N GLU A 57 61.43 -10.79 -15.85
CA GLU A 57 62.84 -10.66 -16.19
C GLU A 57 63.29 -9.26 -15.74
N VAL A 58 64.02 -9.22 -14.62
CA VAL A 58 64.91 -8.13 -14.23
C VAL A 58 66.27 -8.78 -14.01
N THR A 59 67.26 -8.34 -14.78
CA THR A 59 68.62 -8.88 -14.77
C THR A 59 69.43 -8.35 -13.60
N SER A 60 70.02 -9.30 -12.86
CA SER A 60 71.32 -9.29 -12.16
C SER A 60 71.79 -8.03 -11.41
N GLU A 61 71.92 -8.15 -10.09
CA GLU A 61 73.23 -8.07 -9.42
C GLU A 61 73.20 -8.76 -8.05
N VAL A 62 74.29 -9.48 -7.75
CA VAL A 62 74.47 -10.44 -6.65
C VAL A 62 75.31 -9.83 -5.54
N ARG A 63 74.92 -10.08 -4.28
CA ARG A 63 75.73 -10.30 -3.03
C ARG A 63 74.87 -9.87 -1.84
N GLY A 64 74.63 -10.60 -0.77
CA GLY A 64 75.10 -11.87 -0.26
C GLY A 64 74.79 -11.92 1.25
N ILE A 65 74.68 -13.14 1.79
CA ILE A 65 74.81 -13.51 3.22
C ILE A 65 73.57 -13.34 4.14
N ALA A 66 72.86 -14.47 4.26
CA ALA A 66 72.37 -15.12 5.48
C ALA A 66 72.07 -14.30 6.76
N SER A 67 70.81 -14.38 7.23
CA SER A 67 70.55 -15.02 8.53
C SER A 67 69.13 -15.59 8.57
N CYS A 68 69.02 -16.77 9.17
CA CYS A 68 67.83 -17.59 9.29
C CYS A 68 67.26 -17.37 10.69
N GLU A 69 66.05 -16.83 10.81
CA GLU A 69 65.28 -16.92 12.04
C GLU A 69 64.02 -17.75 11.80
N ARG A 70 63.96 -18.87 12.51
CA ARG A 70 62.81 -19.78 12.60
C ARG A 70 61.72 -19.10 13.43
N ILE A 71 60.49 -19.06 12.89
CA ILE A 71 59.28 -18.86 13.68
C ILE A 71 58.43 -20.15 13.58
N PRO A 72 57.85 -20.66 14.68
CA PRO A 72 57.43 -22.05 14.80
C PRO A 72 56.13 -22.36 14.05
N SER A 73 56.02 -23.61 13.60
CA SER A 73 54.83 -24.21 13.00
C SER A 73 53.63 -24.15 13.96
N MET A 74 52.65 -23.29 13.69
CA MET A 74 51.31 -23.43 14.25
C MET A 74 50.51 -24.39 13.37
N ARG A 75 50.27 -25.57 13.93
CA ARG A 75 49.32 -26.57 13.43
C ARG A 75 47.92 -26.02 13.65
N THR A 76 47.27 -25.52 12.60
CA THR A 76 45.84 -25.19 12.63
C THR A 76 45.07 -26.22 11.79
N ASP A 77 44.65 -27.32 12.42
CA ASP A 77 43.66 -28.24 11.89
C ASP A 77 42.26 -27.60 11.97
N LYS A 78 42.04 -26.54 11.17
CA LYS A 78 40.70 -26.05 10.84
C LYS A 78 40.59 -25.96 9.33
N CYS A 79 40.14 -27.05 8.73
CA CYS A 79 39.72 -27.07 7.34
C CYS A 79 38.44 -26.21 7.21
N TYR A 80 38.60 -24.90 7.03
CA TYR A 80 37.53 -24.06 6.54
C TYR A 80 37.23 -24.53 5.12
N LYS A 81 36.12 -25.25 4.92
CA LYS A 81 35.61 -25.53 3.58
C LYS A 81 35.39 -24.17 2.91
N ALA A 82 36.20 -23.86 1.90
CA ALA A 82 35.97 -22.70 1.05
C ALA A 82 34.59 -22.87 0.41
N LYS A 83 33.66 -21.97 0.71
CA LYS A 83 32.38 -21.92 0.00
C LYS A 83 32.67 -21.77 -1.49
N THR A 84 32.02 -22.59 -2.31
CA THR A 84 32.16 -22.49 -3.77
C THR A 84 31.70 -21.11 -4.25
N PHE A 85 32.22 -20.63 -5.38
CA PHE A 85 31.82 -19.32 -5.94
C PHE A 85 30.30 -19.23 -6.16
N GLN A 86 29.64 -20.36 -6.45
CA GLN A 86 28.18 -20.47 -6.55
C GLN A 86 27.45 -20.29 -5.21
N GLU A 87 28.04 -20.70 -4.08
CA GLU A 87 27.48 -20.50 -2.73
C GLU A 87 27.65 -19.05 -2.23
N LEU A 88 28.59 -18.29 -2.79
CA LEU A 88 28.78 -16.86 -2.50
C LEU A 88 27.74 -15.94 -3.19
N TYR A 89 27.04 -16.43 -4.22
CA TYR A 89 26.04 -15.68 -5.00
C TYR A 89 24.61 -16.25 -4.93
N ARG A 90 24.37 -17.23 -4.04
CA ARG A 90 23.04 -17.80 -3.82
C ARG A 90 22.21 -16.83 -2.98
N GLY A 91 21.02 -16.49 -3.46
CA GLY A 91 20.04 -15.69 -2.73
C GLY A 91 19.37 -16.50 -1.63
N SER A 92 18.52 -15.85 -0.84
CA SER A 92 17.63 -16.52 0.10
C SER A 92 16.61 -17.41 -0.63
N GLU A 93 15.85 -18.25 0.09
CA GLU A 93 14.96 -19.24 -0.53
C GLU A 93 13.86 -18.58 -1.38
N ILE A 94 13.29 -17.47 -0.89
CA ILE A 94 12.31 -16.70 -1.67
C ILE A 94 12.98 -16.06 -2.89
N GLN A 95 14.19 -15.51 -2.76
CA GLN A 95 14.92 -14.96 -3.91
C GLN A 95 15.20 -16.02 -4.99
N GLU A 96 15.58 -17.23 -4.58
CA GLU A 96 15.81 -18.36 -5.47
C GLU A 96 14.51 -18.84 -6.16
N PHE A 97 13.37 -18.76 -5.47
CA PHE A 97 12.08 -19.05 -6.10
C PHE A 97 11.74 -18.08 -7.25
N TYR A 98 12.12 -16.80 -7.11
CA TYR A 98 11.98 -15.80 -8.16
C TYR A 98 13.12 -15.77 -9.19
N ARG A 99 14.22 -16.52 -8.98
CA ARG A 99 15.35 -16.56 -9.92
C ARG A 99 14.89 -17.08 -11.28
N GLY A 100 15.16 -16.30 -12.33
CA GLY A 100 14.75 -16.60 -13.70
C GLY A 100 13.24 -16.61 -13.93
N ALA A 101 12.43 -16.18 -12.95
CA ALA A 101 10.98 -16.22 -13.06
C ALA A 101 10.45 -15.13 -14.00
N ASN A 102 9.38 -15.46 -14.71
CA ASN A 102 8.54 -14.54 -15.45
C ASN A 102 7.25 -14.31 -14.64
N VAL A 103 7.04 -13.07 -14.20
CA VAL A 103 5.96 -12.72 -13.27
C VAL A 103 4.93 -11.85 -13.98
N LEU A 104 3.67 -12.29 -14.02
CA LEU A 104 2.55 -11.46 -14.47
C LEU A 104 1.95 -10.71 -13.29
N VAL A 105 1.83 -9.39 -13.41
CA VAL A 105 1.20 -8.52 -12.41
C VAL A 105 0.03 -7.77 -13.04
N THR A 106 -1.17 -8.03 -12.53
CA THR A 106 -2.35 -7.19 -12.83
C THR A 106 -2.53 -6.17 -11.72
N GLY A 107 -2.96 -4.95 -12.07
CA GLY A 107 -3.11 -3.87 -11.07
C GLY A 107 -1.77 -3.31 -10.58
N GLY A 108 -0.64 -3.62 -11.22
CA GLY A 108 0.69 -3.19 -10.77
C GLY A 108 0.96 -1.68 -10.89
N THR A 109 0.08 -0.92 -11.55
CA THR A 109 0.14 0.56 -11.54
C THR A 109 -0.67 1.20 -10.40
N GLY A 110 -1.41 0.42 -9.61
CA GLY A 110 -2.12 0.87 -8.41
C GLY A 110 -1.22 0.89 -7.19
N PHE A 111 -1.69 1.49 -6.09
CA PHE A 111 -0.92 1.73 -4.85
C PHE A 111 -0.05 0.54 -4.40
N MET A 112 -0.67 -0.58 -4.00
CA MET A 112 0.04 -1.81 -3.60
C MET A 112 0.83 -2.44 -4.75
N GLY A 113 0.33 -2.27 -5.98
CA GLY A 113 0.99 -2.68 -7.23
C GLY A 113 2.38 -2.08 -7.41
N LYS A 114 2.51 -0.78 -7.20
CA LYS A 114 3.80 -0.09 -7.36
C LYS A 114 4.83 -0.63 -6.37
N VAL A 115 4.42 -0.84 -5.12
CA VAL A 115 5.28 -1.39 -4.06
C VAL A 115 5.69 -2.82 -4.38
N LEU A 116 4.78 -3.66 -4.89
CA LEU A 116 5.10 -5.00 -5.34
C LEU A 116 6.14 -5.00 -6.48
N VAL A 117 5.94 -4.19 -7.52
CA VAL A 117 6.85 -4.11 -8.67
C VAL A 117 8.23 -3.60 -8.23
N GLU A 118 8.28 -2.55 -7.42
CA GLU A 118 9.54 -2.04 -6.86
C GLU A 118 10.26 -3.13 -6.04
N LYS A 119 9.53 -3.80 -5.15
CA LYS A 119 10.08 -4.81 -4.26
C LYS A 119 10.63 -6.01 -5.03
N LEU A 120 9.92 -6.49 -6.06
CA LEU A 120 10.40 -7.56 -6.94
C LEU A 120 11.70 -7.16 -7.65
N LEU A 121 11.75 -5.96 -8.24
CA LEU A 121 12.92 -5.52 -9.00
C LEU A 121 14.15 -5.33 -8.11
N ARG A 122 13.99 -4.77 -6.91
CA ARG A 122 15.10 -4.50 -6.00
C ARG A 122 15.52 -5.73 -5.19
N SER A 123 14.55 -6.48 -4.66
CA SER A 123 14.83 -7.60 -3.74
C SER A 123 14.94 -8.96 -4.42
N CYS A 124 14.49 -9.09 -5.67
CA CYS A 124 14.67 -10.29 -6.49
C CYS A 124 15.44 -9.96 -7.78
N PRO A 125 16.72 -9.54 -7.70
CA PRO A 125 17.45 -8.96 -8.84
C PRO A 125 17.63 -9.93 -10.02
N HIS A 126 17.54 -11.24 -9.77
CA HIS A 126 17.67 -12.29 -10.77
C HIS A 126 16.35 -12.73 -11.42
N ILE A 127 15.26 -12.01 -11.19
CA ILE A 127 14.02 -12.18 -11.97
C ILE A 127 14.30 -11.96 -13.47
N SER A 128 13.64 -12.74 -14.32
CA SER A 128 13.79 -12.61 -15.78
C SER A 128 12.98 -11.43 -16.28
N ASN A 129 11.65 -11.52 -16.17
CA ASN A 129 10.74 -10.48 -16.64
C ASN A 129 9.54 -10.30 -15.69
N ILE A 130 9.03 -9.06 -15.64
CA ILE A 130 7.75 -8.69 -15.06
C ILE A 130 6.85 -8.25 -16.22
N TYR A 131 5.85 -9.07 -16.53
CA TYR A 131 4.77 -8.73 -17.44
C TYR A 131 3.74 -7.89 -16.68
N LEU A 132 3.64 -6.62 -17.02
CA LEU A 132 2.78 -5.68 -16.31
C LEU A 132 1.55 -5.37 -17.16
N LEU A 133 0.39 -5.86 -16.74
CA LEU A 133 -0.88 -5.56 -17.41
C LEU A 133 -1.27 -4.10 -17.16
N VAL A 134 -1.29 -3.29 -18.21
CA VAL A 134 -1.57 -1.86 -18.15
C VAL A 134 -2.75 -1.51 -19.02
N ARG A 135 -3.76 -0.94 -18.38
CA ARG A 135 -4.92 -0.36 -19.04
C ARG A 135 -4.64 1.03 -19.58
N CYS A 136 -4.95 1.25 -20.85
CA CYS A 136 -4.99 2.57 -21.49
C CYS A 136 -5.99 3.50 -20.79
N LYS A 137 -5.64 4.79 -20.68
CA LYS A 137 -6.53 5.82 -20.15
C LYS A 137 -6.74 6.90 -21.21
N LYS A 138 -7.85 7.64 -21.11
CA LYS A 138 -8.11 8.76 -22.02
C LYS A 138 -6.92 9.74 -22.02
N GLY A 139 -6.24 9.85 -23.17
CA GLY A 139 -5.07 10.70 -23.37
C GLY A 139 -3.74 10.17 -22.84
N LYS A 140 -3.66 8.89 -22.42
CA LYS A 140 -2.41 8.24 -21.98
C LYS A 140 -2.35 6.80 -22.48
N ASP A 141 -1.39 6.54 -23.35
CA ASP A 141 -1.02 5.20 -23.83
C ASP A 141 -0.30 4.37 -22.75
N VAL A 142 0.01 3.11 -23.05
CA VAL A 142 0.72 2.21 -22.13
C VAL A 142 2.12 2.74 -21.79
N ALA A 143 2.87 3.25 -22.76
CA ALA A 143 4.23 3.73 -22.58
C ALA A 143 4.30 4.91 -21.59
N SER A 144 3.44 5.91 -21.75
CA SER A 144 3.36 7.05 -20.83
C SER A 144 2.95 6.62 -19.42
N ARG A 145 2.06 5.63 -19.29
CA ARG A 145 1.66 5.07 -17.98
C ARG A 145 2.82 4.38 -17.26
N ILE A 146 3.70 3.70 -17.99
CA ILE A 146 4.91 3.07 -17.45
C ILE A 146 5.94 4.14 -17.06
N GLU A 147 6.12 5.17 -17.87
CA GLU A 147 7.04 6.26 -17.54
C GLU A 147 6.59 7.01 -16.28
N GLU A 148 5.29 7.27 -16.13
CA GLU A 148 4.70 7.83 -14.91
C GLU A 148 4.92 6.93 -13.69
N LEU A 149 4.80 5.61 -13.85
CA LEU A 149 5.07 4.65 -12.79
C LEU A 149 6.51 4.81 -12.30
N PHE A 150 7.49 4.78 -13.19
CA PHE A 150 8.89 4.86 -12.81
C PHE A 150 9.30 6.26 -12.37
N ASN A 151 8.57 7.33 -12.72
CA ASN A 151 8.83 8.67 -12.21
C ASN A 151 8.26 8.94 -10.81
N ASP A 152 7.53 7.98 -10.23
CA ASP A 152 7.10 8.05 -8.84
C ASP A 152 8.31 7.99 -7.89
N PRO A 153 8.36 8.84 -6.84
CA PRO A 153 9.43 8.82 -5.84
C PRO A 153 9.70 7.45 -5.20
N LEU A 154 8.71 6.56 -5.20
CA LEU A 154 8.87 5.18 -4.73
C LEU A 154 10.04 4.44 -5.40
N PHE A 155 10.30 4.73 -6.69
CA PHE A 155 11.33 4.04 -7.48
C PHE A 155 12.70 4.73 -7.44
N GLU A 156 12.87 5.84 -6.72
CA GLU A 156 14.14 6.58 -6.66
C GLU A 156 15.29 5.71 -6.14
N LYS A 157 15.02 4.92 -5.09
CA LYS A 157 16.01 3.98 -4.53
C LYS A 157 16.43 2.92 -5.56
N LEU A 158 15.46 2.28 -6.23
CA LEU A 158 15.74 1.31 -7.28
C LEU A 158 16.57 1.91 -8.42
N LYS A 159 16.23 3.14 -8.87
CA LYS A 159 17.00 3.84 -9.92
C LYS A 159 18.45 4.09 -9.52
N ALA A 160 18.69 4.36 -8.24
CA ALA A 160 20.04 4.58 -7.74
C ALA A 160 20.86 3.28 -7.66
N GLU A 161 20.21 2.14 -7.43
CA GLU A 161 20.85 0.82 -7.24
C GLU A 161 21.04 0.05 -8.57
N ASP A 162 20.09 0.11 -9.50
CA ASP A 162 20.13 -0.58 -10.79
C ASP A 162 19.61 0.35 -11.89
N ASN A 163 20.41 0.66 -12.92
CA ASN A 163 19.97 1.45 -14.07
C ASN A 163 19.33 0.59 -15.18
N GLY A 164 19.47 -0.74 -15.11
CA GLY A 164 19.00 -1.71 -16.08
C GLY A 164 17.62 -2.30 -15.78
N PHE A 165 17.02 -2.03 -14.61
CA PHE A 165 15.77 -2.65 -14.15
C PHE A 165 14.61 -2.51 -15.16
N ARG A 166 14.56 -1.41 -15.92
CA ARG A 166 13.51 -1.14 -16.91
C ARG A 166 13.43 -2.23 -17.97
N LYS A 167 14.55 -2.84 -18.35
CA LYS A 167 14.60 -3.92 -19.35
C LYS A 167 13.88 -5.19 -18.89
N LYS A 168 13.70 -5.37 -17.58
CA LYS A 168 12.98 -6.50 -16.99
C LYS A 168 11.48 -6.27 -16.98
N VAL A 169 10.97 -5.08 -17.30
CA VAL A 169 9.53 -4.79 -17.26
C VAL A 169 8.98 -4.75 -18.68
N ILE A 170 8.12 -5.72 -18.99
CA ILE A 170 7.42 -5.83 -20.26
C ILE A 170 5.99 -5.35 -20.03
N SER A 171 5.62 -4.22 -20.62
CA SER A 171 4.26 -3.72 -20.55
C SER A 171 3.34 -4.49 -21.49
N VAL A 172 2.22 -4.97 -20.97
CA VAL A 172 1.19 -5.68 -21.74
C VAL A 172 -0.07 -4.83 -21.72
N GLU A 173 -0.57 -4.46 -22.91
CA GLU A 173 -1.84 -3.75 -22.99
C GLU A 173 -2.99 -4.69 -22.64
N GLY A 174 -3.88 -4.23 -21.75
CA GLY A 174 -5.09 -4.97 -21.44
C GLY A 174 -5.93 -4.34 -20.33
N ASP A 175 -7.16 -4.81 -20.21
CA ASP A 175 -8.16 -4.34 -19.26
C ASP A 175 -8.96 -5.53 -18.72
N CYS A 176 -8.94 -5.71 -17.41
CA CYS A 176 -9.70 -6.78 -16.73
C CYS A 176 -11.22 -6.67 -16.92
N ARG A 177 -11.73 -5.57 -17.46
CA ARG A 177 -13.15 -5.41 -17.81
C ARG A 177 -13.51 -5.99 -19.17
N GLU A 178 -12.52 -6.19 -20.02
CA GLU A 178 -12.70 -6.70 -21.39
C GLU A 178 -12.55 -8.23 -21.41
N PRO A 179 -13.25 -8.92 -22.33
CA PRO A 179 -13.11 -10.37 -22.50
C PRO A 179 -11.64 -10.78 -22.71
N GLY A 180 -11.21 -11.85 -22.04
CA GLY A 180 -9.84 -12.33 -22.16
C GLY A 180 -8.79 -11.34 -21.65
N LEU A 181 -9.18 -10.47 -20.70
CA LEU A 181 -8.37 -9.37 -20.16
C LEU A 181 -7.97 -8.30 -21.20
N GLY A 182 -8.62 -8.28 -22.37
CA GLY A 182 -8.29 -7.37 -23.48
C GLY A 182 -6.91 -7.61 -24.07
N LEU A 183 -6.35 -8.82 -23.91
CA LEU A 183 -5.03 -9.17 -24.43
C LEU A 183 -5.05 -9.34 -25.95
N SER A 184 -3.97 -8.90 -26.61
CA SER A 184 -3.71 -9.28 -27.99
C SER A 184 -3.41 -10.79 -28.07
N PRO A 185 -3.64 -11.46 -29.23
CA PRO A 185 -3.27 -12.85 -29.41
C PRO A 185 -1.79 -13.13 -29.09
N ASP A 186 -0.89 -12.25 -29.56
CA ASP A 186 0.56 -12.36 -29.35
C ASP A 186 0.95 -12.22 -27.88
N ASP A 187 0.34 -11.28 -27.15
CA ASP A 187 0.61 -11.12 -25.71
C ASP A 187 0.06 -12.29 -24.90
N ARG A 188 -1.11 -12.81 -25.29
CA ARG A 188 -1.71 -14.00 -24.68
C ARG A 188 -0.79 -15.20 -24.83
N GLU A 189 -0.32 -15.48 -26.05
CA GLU A 189 0.61 -16.57 -26.33
C GLU A 189 1.91 -16.41 -25.52
N ARG A 190 2.50 -15.20 -25.55
CA ARG A 190 3.71 -14.91 -24.78
C ARG A 190 3.54 -15.17 -23.28
N ILE A 191 2.40 -14.77 -22.71
CA ILE A 191 2.09 -15.02 -21.29
C ILE A 191 1.98 -16.52 -21.02
N VAL A 192 1.19 -17.24 -21.82
CA VAL A 192 0.94 -18.68 -21.67
C VAL A 192 2.24 -19.49 -21.72
N GLU A 193 3.16 -19.13 -22.60
CA GLU A 193 4.42 -19.86 -22.78
C GLU A 193 5.47 -19.60 -21.70
N HIS A 194 5.50 -18.39 -21.13
CA HIS A 194 6.63 -17.92 -20.34
C HIS A 194 6.32 -17.74 -18.85
N VAL A 195 5.10 -17.35 -18.49
CA VAL A 195 4.78 -16.92 -17.12
C VAL A 195 4.83 -18.08 -16.12
N ASN A 196 5.50 -17.82 -14.99
CA ASN A 196 5.64 -18.76 -13.89
C ASN A 196 4.81 -18.37 -12.68
N ILE A 197 4.65 -17.07 -12.43
CA ILE A 197 4.02 -16.56 -11.21
C ILE A 197 3.05 -15.46 -11.59
N VAL A 198 1.86 -15.47 -11.00
CA VAL A 198 0.82 -14.47 -11.26
C VAL A 198 0.42 -13.79 -9.96
N PHE A 199 0.42 -12.46 -9.95
CA PHE A 199 -0.19 -11.64 -8.90
C PHE A 199 -1.43 -10.94 -9.45
N HIS A 200 -2.60 -11.41 -9.04
CA HIS A 200 -3.87 -10.81 -9.40
C HIS A 200 -4.31 -9.76 -8.38
N MET A 201 -4.04 -8.48 -8.65
CA MET A 201 -4.40 -7.37 -7.76
C MET A 201 -5.29 -6.33 -8.42
N ALA A 202 -5.59 -6.47 -9.72
CA ALA A 202 -6.52 -5.57 -10.39
C ALA A 202 -7.92 -5.70 -9.78
N ALA A 203 -8.44 -4.58 -9.28
CA ALA A 203 -9.80 -4.46 -8.77
C ALA A 203 -10.24 -3.00 -8.79
N THR A 204 -11.55 -2.77 -8.87
CA THR A 204 -12.13 -1.52 -8.38
C THR A 204 -12.32 -1.61 -6.87
N VAL A 205 -11.73 -0.67 -6.14
CA VAL A 205 -11.72 -0.61 -4.67
C VAL A 205 -12.67 0.48 -4.13
N ARG A 206 -13.48 1.07 -5.01
CA ARG A 206 -14.44 2.12 -4.65
C ARG A 206 -15.70 1.48 -4.09
N PHE A 207 -16.15 1.96 -2.92
CA PHE A 207 -17.35 1.43 -2.26
C PHE A 207 -18.66 1.81 -2.97
N ASP A 208 -18.64 2.88 -3.77
CA ASP A 208 -19.78 3.41 -4.53
C ASP A 208 -19.67 3.16 -6.04
N GLU A 209 -18.80 2.23 -6.48
CA GLU A 209 -18.72 1.86 -7.89
C GLU A 209 -20.01 1.20 -8.36
N LYS A 210 -20.42 1.49 -9.60
CA LYS A 210 -21.58 0.85 -10.21
C LYS A 210 -21.38 -0.66 -10.28
N LEU A 211 -22.41 -1.41 -9.89
CA LEU A 211 -22.33 -2.88 -9.80
C LEU A 211 -21.85 -3.55 -11.10
N PRO A 212 -22.32 -3.18 -12.32
CA PRO A 212 -21.81 -3.78 -13.56
C PRO A 212 -20.30 -3.60 -13.74
N ILE A 213 -19.77 -2.41 -13.41
CA ILE A 213 -18.33 -2.12 -13.52
C ILE A 213 -17.55 -2.92 -12.49
N ALA A 214 -18.07 -3.05 -11.28
CA ALA A 214 -17.47 -3.84 -10.21
C ALA A 214 -17.45 -5.33 -10.53
N VAL A 215 -18.55 -5.89 -11.06
CA VAL A 215 -18.63 -7.29 -11.51
C VAL A 215 -17.67 -7.54 -12.68
N ALA A 216 -17.65 -6.65 -13.68
CA ALA A 216 -16.74 -6.77 -14.81
C ALA A 216 -15.27 -6.78 -14.38
N THR A 217 -14.87 -5.88 -13.49
CA THR A 217 -13.47 -5.79 -13.07
C THR A 217 -13.07 -6.90 -12.09
N ASN A 218 -13.88 -7.12 -11.05
CA ASN A 218 -13.49 -7.93 -9.90
C ASN A 218 -13.89 -9.40 -10.06
N VAL A 219 -14.90 -9.72 -10.86
CA VAL A 219 -15.41 -11.10 -11.03
C VAL A 219 -15.05 -11.63 -12.41
N LEU A 220 -15.46 -10.95 -13.49
CA LEU A 220 -15.15 -11.36 -14.86
C LEU A 220 -13.64 -11.33 -15.12
N GLY A 221 -12.96 -10.24 -14.75
CA GLY A 221 -11.51 -10.16 -14.86
C GLY A 221 -10.78 -11.25 -14.07
N THR A 222 -11.31 -11.66 -12.91
CA THR A 222 -10.75 -12.79 -12.15
C THR A 222 -10.99 -14.11 -12.86
N ARG A 223 -12.20 -14.37 -13.36
CA ARG A 223 -12.51 -15.56 -14.16
C ARG A 223 -11.58 -15.69 -15.35
N ASP A 224 -11.47 -14.64 -16.15
CA ASP A 224 -10.70 -14.65 -17.39
C ASP A 224 -9.19 -14.81 -17.11
N LEU A 225 -8.68 -14.26 -16.00
CA LEU A 225 -7.32 -14.52 -15.56
C LEU A 225 -7.12 -15.98 -15.11
N MET A 226 -8.05 -16.56 -14.37
CA MET A 226 -7.96 -17.96 -13.97
C MET A 226 -7.94 -18.88 -15.19
N LEU A 227 -8.77 -18.61 -16.19
CA LEU A 227 -8.77 -19.33 -17.47
C LEU A 227 -7.44 -19.17 -18.22
N LEU A 228 -6.87 -17.96 -18.27
CA LEU A 228 -5.54 -17.75 -18.84
C LEU A 228 -4.47 -18.57 -18.11
N CYS A 229 -4.54 -18.64 -16.77
CA CYS A 229 -3.60 -19.42 -15.98
C CYS A 229 -3.71 -20.93 -16.20
N GLN A 230 -4.89 -21.45 -16.54
CA GLN A 230 -5.07 -22.87 -16.89
C GLN A 230 -4.29 -23.26 -18.15
N ASP A 231 -4.12 -22.32 -19.07
CA ASP A 231 -3.33 -22.55 -20.29
C ASP A 231 -1.81 -22.45 -20.01
N CYS A 232 -1.39 -21.80 -18.91
CA CYS A 232 0.02 -21.62 -18.57
C CYS A 232 0.67 -22.92 -18.08
N THR A 233 1.50 -23.53 -18.92
CA THR A 233 2.15 -24.83 -18.62
C THR A 233 3.26 -24.78 -17.58
N LYS A 234 3.85 -23.60 -17.33
CA LYS A 234 5.00 -23.42 -16.42
C LYS A 234 4.62 -22.73 -15.10
N ILE A 235 3.33 -22.70 -14.77
CA ILE A 235 2.81 -21.98 -13.60
C ILE A 235 3.23 -22.65 -12.29
N LYS A 236 3.87 -21.85 -11.42
CA LYS A 236 4.36 -22.21 -10.09
C LYS A 236 3.47 -21.66 -8.97
N ALA A 237 2.92 -20.46 -9.15
CA ALA A 237 2.02 -19.85 -8.17
C ALA A 237 1.08 -18.81 -8.80
N VAL A 238 -0.18 -18.80 -8.38
CA VAL A 238 -1.16 -17.77 -8.68
C VAL A 238 -1.68 -17.21 -7.37
N VAL A 239 -1.43 -15.93 -7.10
CA VAL A 239 -1.89 -15.27 -5.87
C VAL A 239 -3.01 -14.30 -6.22
N HIS A 240 -4.22 -14.58 -5.73
CA HIS A 240 -5.33 -13.64 -5.84
C HIS A 240 -5.41 -12.75 -4.61
N VAL A 241 -5.35 -11.42 -4.80
CA VAL A 241 -5.51 -10.46 -3.72
C VAL A 241 -6.98 -10.08 -3.57
N SER A 242 -7.55 -10.52 -2.45
CA SER A 242 -8.88 -10.16 -2.00
C SER A 242 -8.80 -9.13 -0.85
N THR A 243 -9.65 -9.22 0.15
CA THR A 243 -9.61 -8.37 1.35
C THR A 243 -10.10 -9.16 2.56
N ALA A 244 -9.57 -8.86 3.75
CA ALA A 244 -10.06 -9.42 5.00
C ALA A 244 -11.56 -9.13 5.20
N TYR A 245 -12.07 -8.06 4.58
CA TYR A 245 -13.46 -7.62 4.70
C TYR A 245 -14.43 -8.21 3.67
N SER A 246 -14.03 -9.18 2.85
CA SER A 246 -14.92 -9.80 1.84
C SER A 246 -16.18 -10.37 2.47
N TYR A 247 -16.04 -10.92 3.68
CA TYR A 247 -17.15 -11.49 4.47
C TYR A 247 -17.43 -10.67 5.73
N CYS A 248 -17.34 -9.35 5.64
CA CYS A 248 -17.60 -8.42 6.75
C CYS A 248 -19.04 -8.45 7.29
N ASN A 249 -19.95 -9.17 6.63
CA ASN A 249 -21.28 -9.51 7.14
C ASN A 249 -21.24 -10.54 8.28
N ARG A 250 -20.11 -11.23 8.49
CA ARG A 250 -19.86 -12.14 9.62
C ARG A 250 -19.10 -11.43 10.75
N SER A 251 -19.20 -11.93 11.97
CA SER A 251 -18.38 -11.47 13.11
C SER A 251 -17.00 -12.12 13.12
N ASP A 252 -16.94 -13.41 12.80
CA ASP A 252 -15.75 -14.25 12.82
C ASP A 252 -15.35 -14.59 11.38
N ILE A 253 -14.09 -14.31 11.04
CA ILE A 253 -13.53 -14.49 9.69
C ILE A 253 -12.21 -15.25 9.81
N ALA A 254 -12.29 -16.56 9.70
CA ALA A 254 -11.16 -17.48 9.59
C ALA A 254 -10.52 -17.50 8.18
N GLU A 255 -9.34 -18.13 8.08
CA GLU A 255 -8.60 -18.39 6.85
C GLU A 255 -9.16 -19.57 6.03
N GLU A 256 -10.42 -19.45 5.66
CA GLU A 256 -11.14 -20.41 4.83
C GLU A 256 -12.00 -19.70 3.78
N PHE A 257 -12.50 -20.47 2.81
CA PHE A 257 -13.51 -20.01 1.86
C PHE A 257 -14.89 -20.06 2.50
N TYR A 258 -15.72 -19.08 2.17
CA TYR A 258 -17.13 -19.04 2.54
C TYR A 258 -18.00 -19.09 1.28
N ASP A 259 -19.27 -19.43 1.46
CA ASP A 259 -20.24 -19.38 0.37
C ASP A 259 -20.47 -17.93 -0.08
N PRO A 260 -20.44 -17.67 -1.40
CA PRO A 260 -20.68 -16.33 -1.92
C PRO A 260 -22.16 -15.94 -1.81
N PRO A 261 -22.50 -14.64 -1.87
CA PRO A 261 -23.90 -14.20 -1.95
C PRO A 261 -24.62 -14.76 -3.20
N ILE A 262 -23.86 -14.92 -4.28
CA ILE A 262 -24.29 -15.45 -5.57
C ILE A 262 -23.05 -15.97 -6.29
N THR A 263 -23.16 -17.05 -7.05
CA THR A 263 -22.02 -17.57 -7.81
C THR A 263 -21.60 -16.61 -8.92
N GLY A 264 -20.31 -16.66 -9.31
CA GLY A 264 -19.75 -15.83 -10.38
C GLY A 264 -20.57 -15.89 -11.68
N ASP A 265 -20.87 -17.09 -12.16
CA ASP A 265 -21.63 -17.26 -13.42
C ASP A 265 -23.04 -16.66 -13.36
N ARG A 266 -23.70 -16.76 -12.20
CA ARG A 266 -25.06 -16.23 -12.03
C ARG A 266 -25.07 -14.72 -11.99
N VAL A 267 -24.13 -14.08 -11.30
CA VAL A 267 -24.07 -12.61 -11.26
C VAL A 267 -23.70 -12.04 -12.63
N VAL A 268 -22.82 -12.72 -13.36
CA VAL A 268 -22.43 -12.34 -14.72
C VAL A 268 -23.64 -12.40 -15.65
N LYS A 269 -24.36 -13.52 -15.66
CA LYS A 269 -25.57 -13.67 -16.47
C LYS A 269 -26.63 -12.63 -16.13
N LEU A 270 -26.75 -12.25 -14.86
CA LEU A 270 -27.65 -11.19 -14.43
C LEU A 270 -27.23 -9.81 -14.97
N MET A 271 -25.93 -9.51 -15.02
CA MET A 271 -25.43 -8.27 -15.62
C MET A 271 -25.62 -8.23 -17.15
N GLU A 272 -25.57 -9.39 -17.82
CA GLU A 272 -25.76 -9.50 -19.28
C GLU A 272 -27.24 -9.39 -19.69
N CYS A 273 -28.16 -9.88 -18.86
CA CYS A 273 -29.60 -9.93 -19.18
C CYS A 273 -30.38 -8.66 -18.81
N LEU A 274 -29.83 -7.78 -17.97
CA LEU A 274 -30.54 -6.62 -17.43
C LEU A 274 -29.91 -5.31 -17.89
N ASP A 275 -30.73 -4.28 -18.10
CA ASP A 275 -30.25 -2.93 -18.39
C ASP A 275 -29.71 -2.23 -17.13
N GLU A 276 -28.89 -1.19 -17.33
CA GLU A 276 -28.21 -0.49 -16.24
C GLU A 276 -29.16 0.15 -15.22
N ASN A 277 -30.34 0.63 -15.64
CA ASN A 277 -31.31 1.24 -14.73
C ASN A 277 -31.94 0.17 -13.83
N THR A 278 -32.32 -0.97 -14.41
CA THR A 278 -32.83 -2.11 -13.65
C THR A 278 -31.79 -2.62 -12.67
N ILE A 279 -30.53 -2.79 -13.09
CA ILE A 279 -29.43 -3.21 -12.20
C ILE A 279 -29.25 -2.23 -11.04
N THR A 280 -29.27 -0.93 -11.32
CA THR A 280 -29.14 0.10 -10.29
C THR A 280 -30.28 0.02 -9.28
N ALA A 281 -31.52 -0.20 -9.74
CA ALA A 281 -32.69 -0.32 -8.87
C ALA A 281 -32.63 -1.56 -7.96
N ILE A 282 -32.15 -2.69 -8.45
CA ILE A 282 -32.06 -3.94 -7.67
C ILE A 282 -30.77 -4.09 -6.86
N THR A 283 -29.74 -3.25 -7.11
CA THR A 283 -28.44 -3.33 -6.45
C THR A 283 -28.55 -3.38 -4.91
N PRO A 284 -29.36 -2.55 -4.22
CA PRO A 284 -29.49 -2.63 -2.77
C PRO A 284 -29.97 -4.02 -2.29
N THR A 285 -30.91 -4.63 -3.02
CA THR A 285 -31.42 -5.97 -2.72
C THR A 285 -30.37 -7.05 -2.98
N LEU A 286 -29.59 -6.91 -4.05
CA LEU A 286 -28.50 -7.85 -4.37
C LEU A 286 -27.38 -7.81 -3.33
N LEU A 287 -26.99 -6.61 -2.87
CA LEU A 287 -25.96 -6.45 -1.85
C LEU A 287 -26.36 -7.12 -0.54
N GLY A 288 -27.65 -7.06 -0.17
CA GLY A 288 -28.18 -7.71 1.02
C GLY A 288 -27.41 -7.29 2.28
N ALA A 289 -26.67 -8.23 2.88
CA ALA A 289 -25.89 -7.99 4.10
C ALA A 289 -24.54 -7.28 3.86
N TRP A 290 -24.07 -7.18 2.61
CA TRP A 290 -22.82 -6.52 2.28
C TRP A 290 -23.00 -5.00 2.24
N PRO A 291 -22.11 -4.22 2.87
CA PRO A 291 -22.28 -2.78 2.98
C PRO A 291 -22.00 -2.01 1.68
N ASN A 292 -21.32 -2.63 0.72
CA ASN A 292 -20.89 -1.97 -0.52
C ASN A 292 -20.57 -2.96 -1.64
N THR A 293 -20.48 -2.45 -2.88
CA THR A 293 -20.19 -3.24 -4.07
C THR A 293 -18.79 -3.86 -4.06
N TYR A 294 -17.81 -3.23 -3.40
CA TYR A 294 -16.45 -3.74 -3.30
C TYR A 294 -16.38 -5.06 -2.53
N THR A 295 -16.84 -5.09 -1.28
CA THR A 295 -16.81 -6.30 -0.45
C THR A 295 -17.69 -7.41 -1.03
N TYR A 296 -18.85 -7.05 -1.60
CA TYR A 296 -19.73 -7.97 -2.30
C TYR A 296 -19.04 -8.66 -3.49
N THR A 297 -18.43 -7.88 -4.39
CA THR A 297 -17.77 -8.45 -5.57
C THR A 297 -16.48 -9.19 -5.22
N LYS A 298 -15.78 -8.80 -4.15
CA LYS A 298 -14.63 -9.57 -3.65
C LYS A 298 -15.04 -10.94 -3.09
N ALA A 299 -16.16 -11.04 -2.37
CA ALA A 299 -16.69 -12.34 -1.94
C ALA A 299 -16.99 -13.27 -3.13
N ILE A 300 -17.59 -12.74 -4.20
CA ILE A 300 -17.88 -13.50 -5.43
C ILE A 300 -16.60 -13.87 -6.18
N ALA A 301 -15.61 -12.97 -6.23
CA ALA A 301 -14.32 -13.24 -6.85
C ALA A 301 -13.58 -14.39 -6.17
N GLU A 302 -13.64 -14.48 -4.84
CA GLU A 302 -13.07 -15.60 -4.09
C GLU A 302 -13.69 -16.94 -4.48
N ASP A 303 -15.01 -17.01 -4.62
CA ASP A 303 -15.69 -18.20 -5.11
C ASP A 303 -15.30 -18.54 -6.56
N THR A 304 -15.15 -17.52 -7.40
CA THR A 304 -14.68 -17.67 -8.79
C THR A 304 -13.27 -18.28 -8.83
N VAL A 305 -12.38 -17.86 -7.93
CA VAL A 305 -11.04 -18.44 -7.79
C VAL A 305 -11.13 -19.90 -7.34
N ARG A 306 -11.92 -20.17 -6.29
CA ARG A 306 -12.09 -21.53 -5.73
C ARG A 306 -12.60 -22.52 -6.77
N THR A 307 -13.57 -22.13 -7.57
CA THR A 307 -14.22 -22.99 -8.57
C THR A 307 -13.34 -23.24 -9.81
N LEU A 308 -12.51 -22.25 -10.19
CA LEU A 308 -11.68 -22.33 -11.40
C LEU A 308 -10.22 -22.71 -11.13
N ALA A 309 -9.78 -22.79 -9.88
CA ALA A 309 -8.42 -23.19 -9.55
C ALA A 309 -8.06 -24.55 -10.15
N ARG A 310 -8.94 -25.56 -10.06
CA ARG A 310 -8.66 -26.94 -10.51
C ARG A 310 -7.29 -27.40 -9.97
N ASP A 311 -6.34 -27.74 -10.85
CA ASP A 311 -4.98 -28.18 -10.51
C ASP A 311 -3.95 -27.03 -10.41
N LEU A 312 -4.40 -25.78 -10.52
CA LEU A 312 -3.52 -24.62 -10.43
C LEU A 312 -2.96 -24.44 -9.01
N PRO A 313 -1.69 -24.03 -8.87
CA PRO A 313 -1.10 -23.65 -7.59
C PRO A 313 -1.63 -22.28 -7.16
N VAL A 314 -2.83 -22.22 -6.60
CA VAL A 314 -3.49 -20.96 -6.22
C VAL A 314 -3.38 -20.71 -4.73
N GLY A 315 -3.28 -19.45 -4.33
CA GLY A 315 -3.53 -19.02 -2.95
C GLY A 315 -4.30 -17.71 -2.90
N LEU A 316 -5.07 -17.53 -1.84
CA LEU A 316 -5.90 -16.37 -1.61
C LEU A 316 -5.27 -15.47 -0.53
N PHE A 317 -4.98 -14.22 -0.87
CA PHE A 317 -4.37 -13.27 0.05
C PHE A 317 -5.37 -12.16 0.41
N ARG A 318 -5.75 -12.07 1.69
CA ARG A 318 -6.75 -11.14 2.25
C ARG A 318 -6.08 -10.12 3.18
N PRO A 319 -5.56 -8.99 2.67
CA PRO A 319 -5.08 -7.92 3.53
C PRO A 319 -6.24 -7.15 4.18
N SER A 320 -5.99 -6.58 5.36
CA SER A 320 -6.87 -5.57 5.96
C SER A 320 -6.66 -4.19 5.33
N ILE A 321 -6.99 -3.09 6.03
CA ILE A 321 -6.86 -1.73 5.50
C ILE A 321 -5.37 -1.42 5.27
N ILE A 322 -4.97 -1.30 4.01
CA ILE A 322 -3.59 -0.94 3.66
C ILE A 322 -3.34 0.56 3.94
N LEU A 323 -2.28 0.84 4.69
CA LEU A 323 -1.77 2.18 4.98
C LEU A 323 -0.46 2.45 4.22
N CYS A 324 0.15 3.61 4.47
CA CYS A 324 1.45 3.96 3.88
C CYS A 324 2.52 2.90 4.19
N THR A 325 3.60 2.89 3.42
CA THR A 325 4.76 2.04 3.71
C THR A 325 5.35 2.37 5.08
N ARG A 326 5.80 1.34 5.81
CA ARG A 326 6.51 1.48 7.07
C ARG A 326 7.94 1.94 6.84
N SER A 327 8.67 1.23 5.99
CA SER A 327 10.12 1.45 5.84
C SER A 327 10.63 1.30 4.43
N ASP A 328 10.12 0.32 3.67
CA ASP A 328 10.74 -0.11 2.41
C ASP A 328 9.80 0.16 1.22
N PRO A 329 10.29 0.65 0.07
CA PRO A 329 11.59 1.28 -0.16
C PRO A 329 11.68 2.72 0.39
N LEU A 330 10.53 3.33 0.69
CA LEU A 330 10.42 4.74 1.05
C LEU A 330 9.43 4.89 2.21
N PRO A 331 9.86 5.27 3.43
CA PRO A 331 8.98 5.39 4.60
C PRO A 331 7.84 6.41 4.39
N GLY A 332 6.63 6.07 4.84
CA GLY A 332 5.47 6.95 4.79
C GLY A 332 4.91 7.19 3.38
N TRP A 333 5.37 6.46 2.36
CA TRP A 333 4.89 6.64 0.98
C TRP A 333 3.43 6.19 0.84
N ILE A 334 2.64 7.06 0.21
CA ILE A 334 1.23 6.87 -0.10
C ILE A 334 0.80 7.77 -1.25
N ASP A 335 -0.01 7.27 -2.18
CA ASP A 335 -0.43 8.00 -3.38
C ASP A 335 -1.95 8.10 -3.57
N ASN A 336 -2.72 7.68 -2.56
CA ASN A 336 -4.18 7.68 -2.61
C ASN A 336 -4.80 8.22 -1.31
N HIS A 337 -6.08 8.60 -1.39
CA HIS A 337 -6.86 9.16 -0.29
C HIS A 337 -7.94 8.18 0.21
N TYR A 338 -7.78 6.88 -0.05
CA TYR A 338 -8.79 5.90 0.34
C TYR A 338 -8.70 5.59 1.85
N GLY A 339 -9.84 5.26 2.46
CA GLY A 339 -9.91 4.84 3.86
C GLY A 339 -9.30 5.85 4.85
N PRO A 340 -8.51 5.41 5.83
CA PRO A 340 -7.94 6.28 6.87
C PRO A 340 -7.08 7.44 6.34
N ALA A 341 -6.39 7.29 5.20
CA ALA A 341 -5.57 8.36 4.63
C ALA A 341 -6.40 9.59 4.27
N GLY A 342 -7.56 9.40 3.65
CA GLY A 342 -8.51 10.48 3.36
C GLY A 342 -9.08 11.13 4.61
N VAL A 343 -9.31 10.35 5.66
CA VAL A 343 -9.75 10.87 6.97
C VAL A 343 -8.65 11.72 7.61
N VAL A 344 -7.41 11.25 7.64
CA VAL A 344 -6.25 12.01 8.18
C VAL A 344 -6.06 13.33 7.43
N VAL A 345 -6.17 13.32 6.10
CA VAL A 345 -6.15 14.56 5.30
C VAL A 345 -7.32 15.49 5.68
N GLY A 346 -8.55 14.97 5.71
CA GLY A 346 -9.73 15.78 6.05
C GLY A 346 -9.67 16.38 7.46
N VAL A 347 -9.24 15.60 8.45
CA VAL A 347 -9.06 16.03 9.85
C VAL A 347 -7.91 17.02 9.97
N GLY A 348 -6.76 16.72 9.35
CA GLY A 348 -5.57 17.58 9.39
C GLY A 348 -5.77 18.93 8.69
N LEU A 349 -6.60 18.97 7.64
CA LEU A 349 -7.02 20.23 7.01
C LEU A 349 -8.06 20.99 7.83
N GLY A 350 -8.65 20.36 8.85
CA GLY A 350 -9.71 20.92 9.69
C GLY A 350 -11.10 20.89 9.03
N LEU A 351 -11.27 20.08 7.97
CA LEU A 351 -12.53 19.90 7.26
C LEU A 351 -13.40 18.81 7.90
N ILE A 352 -12.80 17.74 8.42
CA ILE A 352 -13.51 16.71 9.19
C ILE A 352 -13.29 16.98 10.66
N ARG A 353 -14.37 17.31 11.37
CA ARG A 353 -14.37 17.64 12.81
C ARG A 353 -15.23 16.69 13.64
N THR A 354 -15.96 15.79 13.00
CA THR A 354 -16.68 14.69 13.64
C THR A 354 -16.80 13.50 12.71
N LEU A 355 -16.78 12.29 13.29
CA LEU A 355 -17.01 11.02 12.60
C LEU A 355 -18.02 10.17 13.35
N HIS A 356 -18.74 9.33 12.61
CA HIS A 356 -19.51 8.24 13.16
C HIS A 356 -18.60 7.02 13.30
N ILE A 357 -18.11 6.79 14.52
CA ILE A 357 -17.06 5.80 14.82
C ILE A 357 -17.24 5.27 16.23
N ASN A 358 -16.96 3.98 16.42
CA ASN A 358 -16.82 3.40 17.74
C ASN A 358 -15.34 3.37 18.10
N GLU A 359 -14.86 4.34 18.87
CA GLU A 359 -13.44 4.50 19.16
C GLU A 359 -12.82 3.31 19.90
N LYS A 360 -13.64 2.48 20.55
CA LYS A 360 -13.20 1.29 21.28
C LYS A 360 -12.94 0.08 20.39
N THR A 361 -13.42 0.07 19.14
CA THR A 361 -13.18 -1.07 18.25
C THR A 361 -11.77 -1.03 17.65
N VAL A 362 -11.27 -2.22 17.30
CA VAL A 362 -9.99 -2.37 16.61
C VAL A 362 -10.14 -1.93 15.15
N GLY A 363 -9.29 -1.01 14.71
CA GLY A 363 -9.18 -0.64 13.30
C GLY A 363 -8.14 -1.53 12.64
N ASP A 364 -8.58 -2.59 11.97
CA ASP A 364 -7.65 -3.54 11.36
C ASP A 364 -6.96 -2.94 10.13
N MET A 365 -5.66 -2.69 10.27
CA MET A 365 -4.85 -1.96 9.30
C MET A 365 -3.41 -2.47 9.27
N VAL A 366 -2.77 -2.43 8.10
CA VAL A 366 -1.41 -2.94 7.90
C VAL A 366 -0.60 -2.04 6.95
N PRO A 367 0.72 -1.89 7.15
CA PRO A 367 1.58 -1.17 6.21
C PRO A 367 1.67 -1.86 4.84
N CYS A 368 1.70 -1.07 3.76
CA CYS A 368 1.71 -1.60 2.39
C CYS A 368 2.93 -2.46 2.06
N ASP A 369 4.11 -2.07 2.52
CA ASP A 369 5.36 -2.80 2.29
C ASP A 369 5.39 -4.14 3.01
N MET A 370 4.91 -4.19 4.24
CA MET A 370 4.78 -5.45 4.99
C MET A 370 3.75 -6.39 4.33
N ALA A 371 2.62 -5.85 3.85
CA ALA A 371 1.64 -6.65 3.11
C ALA A 371 2.20 -7.20 1.79
N VAL A 372 3.03 -6.42 1.07
CA VAL A 372 3.73 -6.88 -0.14
C VAL A 372 4.76 -7.96 0.19
N ASN A 373 5.50 -7.83 1.29
CA ASN A 373 6.45 -8.85 1.73
C ASN A 373 5.75 -10.18 2.04
N ALA A 374 4.63 -10.13 2.75
CA ALA A 374 3.79 -11.32 3.00
C ALA A 374 3.25 -11.91 1.70
N LEU A 375 2.84 -11.07 0.75
CA LEU A 375 2.33 -11.50 -0.55
C LEU A 375 3.39 -12.25 -1.38
N LEU A 376 4.64 -11.78 -1.37
CA LEU A 376 5.76 -12.45 -2.04
C LEU A 376 6.10 -13.80 -1.37
N ALA A 377 6.14 -13.82 -0.04
CA ALA A 377 6.33 -15.07 0.71
C ALA A 377 5.18 -16.07 0.48
N ALA A 378 3.94 -15.59 0.36
CA ALA A 378 2.79 -16.43 0.08
C ALA A 378 2.91 -17.15 -1.28
N ALA A 379 3.43 -16.47 -2.31
CA ALA A 379 3.68 -17.08 -3.62
C ALA A 379 4.69 -18.23 -3.54
N TRP A 380 5.79 -18.04 -2.79
CA TRP A 380 6.76 -19.08 -2.52
C TRP A 380 6.12 -20.28 -1.78
N HIS A 381 5.36 -19.99 -0.72
CA HIS A 381 4.72 -21.03 0.10
C HIS A 381 3.66 -21.83 -0.66
N ILE A 382 2.92 -21.21 -1.58
CA ILE A 382 1.98 -21.92 -2.47
C ILE A 382 2.72 -23.00 -3.28
N GLN A 383 3.88 -22.66 -3.85
CA GLN A 383 4.70 -23.62 -4.59
C GLN A 383 5.26 -24.72 -3.67
N GLU A 384 5.62 -24.38 -2.44
CA GLU A 384 6.18 -25.33 -1.48
C GLU A 384 5.13 -26.33 -0.97
N ARG A 385 3.89 -25.86 -0.71
CA ARG A 385 2.74 -26.72 -0.42
C ARG A 385 2.49 -27.72 -1.55
N ARG A 386 2.54 -27.26 -2.80
CA ARG A 386 2.37 -28.13 -3.98
C ARG A 386 3.45 -29.19 -4.06
N ARG A 387 4.73 -28.84 -3.83
CA ARG A 387 5.84 -29.80 -3.79
C ARG A 387 5.68 -30.85 -2.69
N SER A 388 5.13 -30.42 -1.55
CA SER A 388 4.86 -31.26 -0.40
C SER A 388 3.57 -32.08 -0.53
N GLY A 389 2.84 -31.98 -1.64
CA GLY A 389 1.58 -32.69 -1.85
C GLY A 389 0.43 -32.24 -0.92
N ILE A 390 0.51 -31.04 -0.35
CA ILE A 390 -0.53 -30.52 0.54
C ILE A 390 -1.67 -29.96 -0.31
N GLU A 391 -2.83 -30.59 -0.22
CA GLU A 391 -4.03 -30.18 -0.94
C GLU A 391 -4.71 -28.93 -0.35
N GLY A 392 -5.62 -28.34 -1.14
CA GLY A 392 -6.41 -27.18 -0.76
C GLY A 392 -5.72 -25.84 -1.02
N ILE A 393 -6.54 -24.84 -1.36
CA ILE A 393 -6.09 -23.47 -1.63
C ILE A 393 -5.86 -22.76 -0.28
N PRO A 394 -4.61 -22.39 0.07
CA PRO A 394 -4.35 -21.66 1.30
C PRO A 394 -4.96 -20.24 1.24
N VAL A 395 -5.51 -19.79 2.36
CA VAL A 395 -6.00 -18.43 2.56
C VAL A 395 -5.13 -17.72 3.59
N TYR A 396 -4.69 -16.51 3.30
CA TYR A 396 -3.84 -15.71 4.19
C TYR A 396 -4.57 -14.44 4.60
N ASN A 397 -5.00 -14.35 5.86
CA ASN A 397 -5.58 -13.13 6.41
C ASN A 397 -4.45 -12.26 6.98
N TYR A 398 -3.94 -11.33 6.19
CA TYR A 398 -2.89 -10.41 6.64
C TYR A 398 -3.51 -9.21 7.39
N VAL A 399 -3.65 -9.37 8.70
CA VAL A 399 -4.38 -8.47 9.60
C VAL A 399 -3.53 -8.10 10.83
N SER A 400 -3.87 -6.99 11.49
CA SER A 400 -3.15 -6.53 12.69
C SER A 400 -3.75 -7.05 13.99
N SER A 401 -5.06 -7.31 14.03
CA SER A 401 -5.81 -7.55 15.27
C SER A 401 -5.40 -8.81 16.02
N CYS A 402 -4.86 -9.81 15.31
CA CYS A 402 -4.45 -11.08 15.89
C CYS A 402 -3.15 -10.96 16.71
N GLU A 403 -2.24 -10.06 16.30
CA GLU A 403 -0.86 -10.05 16.77
C GLU A 403 -0.40 -8.69 17.30
N ASN A 404 -0.90 -7.58 16.75
CA ASN A 404 -0.54 -6.22 17.15
C ASN A 404 -1.72 -5.23 16.97
N PRO A 405 -2.82 -5.39 17.74
CA PRO A 405 -4.05 -4.61 17.55
C PRO A 405 -3.87 -3.12 17.87
N ILE A 406 -4.57 -2.28 17.11
CA ILE A 406 -4.73 -0.84 17.40
C ILE A 406 -6.21 -0.45 17.36
N THR A 407 -6.70 0.15 18.45
CA THR A 407 -8.06 0.73 18.52
C THR A 407 -8.13 2.04 17.75
N TRP A 408 -9.31 2.40 17.25
CA TRP A 408 -9.54 3.72 16.65
C TRP A 408 -9.20 4.88 17.61
N ASP A 409 -9.49 4.76 18.90
CA ASP A 409 -9.13 5.75 19.93
C ASP A 409 -7.63 6.04 19.93
N ARG A 410 -6.82 4.98 20.10
CA ARG A 410 -5.36 5.07 20.10
C ARG A 410 -4.81 5.61 18.77
N TYR A 411 -5.32 5.12 17.63
CA TYR A 411 -4.92 5.61 16.31
C TYR A 411 -5.17 7.11 16.16
N ILE A 412 -6.36 7.57 16.54
CA ILE A 412 -6.78 8.97 16.43
C ILE A 412 -5.95 9.86 17.36
N LYS A 413 -5.84 9.50 18.64
CA LYS A 413 -5.07 10.28 19.63
C LYS A 413 -3.62 10.46 19.18
N LYS A 414 -2.95 9.37 18.80
CA LYS A 414 -1.58 9.41 18.31
C LYS A 414 -1.43 10.19 17.02
N SER A 415 -2.34 10.03 16.06
CA SER A 415 -2.31 10.82 14.82
C SER A 415 -2.48 12.32 15.09
N ILE A 416 -3.37 12.69 16.02
CA ILE A 416 -3.55 14.10 16.43
C ILE A 416 -2.30 14.62 17.14
N GLU A 417 -1.70 13.86 18.07
CA GLU A 417 -0.44 14.21 18.74
C GLU A 417 0.67 14.52 17.72
N HIS A 418 0.90 13.61 16.76
CA HIS A 418 1.89 13.83 15.68
C HIS A 418 1.51 14.99 14.75
N SER A 419 0.21 15.26 14.55
CA SER A 419 -0.25 16.43 13.76
C SER A 419 0.14 17.77 14.36
N TRP A 420 0.40 17.84 15.67
CA TRP A 420 0.87 19.06 16.33
C TRP A 420 2.32 19.37 15.97
N GLN A 421 3.12 18.33 15.77
CA GLN A 421 4.50 18.47 15.34
C GLN A 421 4.57 18.79 13.85
N PHE A 422 3.68 18.22 13.02
CA PHE A 422 3.69 18.39 11.58
C PHE A 422 2.38 18.97 11.04
N PRO A 423 2.08 20.27 11.29
CA PRO A 423 0.87 20.88 10.76
C PRO A 423 0.89 20.97 9.24
N PHE A 424 -0.30 20.95 8.62
CA PHE A 424 -0.44 21.07 7.17
C PHE A 424 -0.56 22.55 6.76
N GLU A 425 0.13 22.93 5.68
CA GLU A 425 0.13 24.33 5.19
C GLU A 425 -1.26 24.76 4.74
N LYS A 426 -2.02 23.82 4.18
CA LYS A 426 -3.35 24.03 3.62
C LYS A 426 -4.48 23.96 4.66
N SER A 427 -4.19 23.77 5.95
CA SER A 427 -5.24 23.72 6.99
C SER A 427 -6.09 24.98 7.00
N VAL A 428 -7.41 24.81 6.99
CA VAL A 428 -8.39 25.91 7.03
C VAL A 428 -9.01 26.08 8.42
N TRP A 429 -8.84 25.08 9.29
CA TRP A 429 -9.29 25.10 10.67
C TRP A 429 -8.31 24.37 11.59
N LEU A 430 -8.41 24.59 12.90
CA LEU A 430 -7.63 23.84 13.88
C LEU A 430 -8.02 22.36 13.85
N VAL A 431 -7.03 21.47 13.93
CA VAL A 431 -7.25 20.03 14.07
C VAL A 431 -8.01 19.76 15.36
N THR A 432 -9.28 19.42 15.21
CA THR A 432 -10.22 19.10 16.28
C THR A 432 -11.10 17.97 15.79
N LEU A 433 -11.37 16.98 16.64
CA LEU A 433 -12.18 15.85 16.27
C LEU A 433 -13.03 15.42 17.48
N THR A 434 -14.34 15.51 17.32
CA THR A 434 -15.32 15.04 18.31
C THR A 434 -16.13 13.93 17.67
N ASN A 435 -15.90 12.71 18.12
CA ASN A 435 -16.50 11.51 17.54
C ASN A 435 -17.72 11.04 18.34
N SER A 436 -18.56 10.23 17.71
CA SER A 436 -19.68 9.57 18.37
C SER A 436 -19.94 8.21 17.75
N ASN A 437 -20.23 7.21 18.58
CA ASN A 437 -20.75 5.91 18.13
C ASN A 437 -22.28 5.96 17.90
N VAL A 438 -22.99 6.89 18.56
CA VAL A 438 -24.42 7.13 18.40
C VAL A 438 -24.65 7.97 17.14
N TYR A 439 -25.37 7.41 16.17
CA TYR A 439 -25.60 8.02 14.85
C TYR A 439 -26.27 9.40 14.93
N TYR A 440 -27.31 9.55 15.75
CA TYR A 440 -28.03 10.82 15.88
C TYR A 440 -27.18 11.91 16.53
N LEU A 441 -26.37 11.56 17.53
CA LEU A 441 -25.43 12.50 18.14
C LEU A 441 -24.35 12.94 17.15
N TYR A 442 -23.83 12.00 16.34
CA TYR A 442 -22.95 12.33 15.22
C TYR A 442 -23.60 13.32 14.24
N LYS A 443 -24.88 13.13 13.87
CA LYS A 443 -25.60 14.05 12.99
C LYS A 443 -25.77 15.45 13.59
N ILE A 444 -25.99 15.54 14.91
CA ILE A 444 -26.00 16.82 15.63
C ILE A 444 -24.62 17.49 15.53
N TYR A 445 -23.54 16.77 15.82
CA TYR A 445 -22.19 17.30 15.66
C TYR A 445 -21.89 17.71 14.22
N ALA A 446 -22.32 16.94 13.23
CA ALA A 446 -22.12 17.26 11.82
C ALA A 446 -22.90 18.51 11.41
N LEU A 447 -24.10 18.74 11.96
CA LEU A 447 -24.84 19.98 11.72
C LEU A 447 -24.04 21.20 12.21
N PHE A 448 -23.53 21.17 13.45
CA PHE A 448 -22.83 22.32 14.05
C PHE A 448 -21.39 22.48 13.57
N PHE A 449 -20.68 21.38 13.30
CA PHE A 449 -19.27 21.41 12.91
C PHE A 449 -19.06 21.34 11.40
N HIS A 450 -20.05 20.97 10.59
CA HIS A 450 -19.86 20.90 9.14
C HIS A 450 -20.85 21.82 8.42
N LEU A 451 -22.15 21.56 8.55
CA LEU A 451 -23.17 22.15 7.67
C LEU A 451 -23.49 23.61 7.98
N LEU A 452 -23.72 23.97 9.25
CA LEU A 452 -24.03 25.35 9.62
C LEU A 452 -22.85 26.30 9.31
N PRO A 453 -21.59 25.98 9.65
CA PRO A 453 -20.45 26.78 9.23
C PRO A 453 -20.31 26.89 7.71
N ALA A 454 -20.55 25.79 6.97
CA ALA A 454 -20.49 25.80 5.52
C ALA A 454 -21.55 26.70 4.90
N PHE A 455 -22.77 26.66 5.43
CA PHE A 455 -23.84 27.55 5.00
C PHE A 455 -23.46 29.01 5.20
N VAL A 456 -22.96 29.38 6.39
CA VAL A 456 -22.49 30.76 6.66
C VAL A 456 -21.39 31.17 5.69
N VAL A 457 -20.40 30.31 5.45
CA VAL A 457 -19.32 30.57 4.48
C VAL A 457 -19.88 30.79 3.07
N ASP A 458 -20.81 29.95 2.63
CA ASP A 458 -21.41 30.06 1.30
C ASP A 458 -22.30 31.30 1.15
N THR A 459 -23.02 31.71 2.20
CA THR A 459 -23.74 32.99 2.23
C THR A 459 -22.79 34.16 2.07
N VAL A 460 -21.68 34.18 2.83
CA VAL A 460 -20.67 35.24 2.71
C VAL A 460 -20.06 35.26 1.31
N LEU A 461 -19.66 34.11 0.77
CA LEU A 461 -19.12 34.00 -0.59
C LEU A 461 -20.10 34.56 -1.61
N PHE A 462 -21.38 34.18 -1.53
CA PHE A 462 -22.42 34.69 -2.40
C PHE A 462 -22.57 36.21 -2.29
N SER A 463 -22.59 36.75 -1.06
CA SER A 463 -22.71 38.19 -0.82
C SER A 463 -21.53 39.01 -1.36
N VAL A 464 -20.32 38.42 -1.47
CA VAL A 464 -19.15 39.07 -2.08
C VAL A 464 -18.98 38.73 -3.57
N GLY A 465 -20.00 38.16 -4.22
CA GLY A 465 -19.99 37.83 -5.65
C GLY A 465 -19.16 36.59 -6.02
N GLN A 466 -18.72 35.79 -5.03
CA GLN A 466 -18.03 34.52 -5.24
C GLN A 466 -19.00 33.34 -5.29
N LYS A 467 -18.60 32.28 -6.00
CA LYS A 467 -19.42 31.06 -6.12
C LYS A 467 -19.42 30.27 -4.79
N PRO A 468 -20.59 29.94 -4.23
CA PRO A 468 -20.72 29.00 -3.12
C PRO A 468 -20.07 27.64 -3.41
N ARG A 469 -19.32 27.11 -2.46
CA ARG A 469 -18.57 25.85 -2.61
C ARG A 469 -18.47 25.00 -1.34
N ALA A 470 -18.63 25.58 -0.15
CA ALA A 470 -18.42 24.89 1.12
C ALA A 470 -19.43 23.74 1.30
N MET A 471 -20.71 23.97 0.97
CA MET A 471 -21.74 22.92 1.05
C MET A 471 -21.43 21.72 0.14
N LYS A 472 -20.95 21.98 -1.09
CA LYS A 472 -20.54 20.93 -2.04
C LYS A 472 -19.33 20.14 -1.55
N ILE A 473 -18.40 20.79 -0.84
CA ILE A 473 -17.26 20.10 -0.21
C ILE A 473 -17.77 19.15 0.87
N TYR A 474 -18.68 19.61 1.73
CA TYR A 474 -19.22 18.77 2.81
C TYR A 474 -20.13 17.65 2.32
N GLU A 475 -20.88 17.84 1.22
CA GLU A 475 -21.63 16.76 0.58
C GLU A 475 -20.70 15.60 0.20
N LYS A 476 -19.56 15.90 -0.44
CA LYS A 476 -18.55 14.90 -0.80
C LYS A 476 -17.91 14.25 0.43
N LEU A 477 -17.58 15.04 1.45
CA LEU A 477 -16.99 14.53 2.70
C LEU A 477 -17.96 13.63 3.47
N HIS A 478 -19.26 13.96 3.52
CA HIS A 478 -20.27 13.15 4.20
C HIS A 478 -20.57 11.86 3.43
N ARG A 479 -20.53 11.89 2.10
CA ARG A 479 -20.58 10.67 1.27
C ARG A 479 -19.39 9.74 1.57
N PHE A 480 -18.18 10.29 1.58
CA PHE A 480 -16.96 9.55 1.91
C PHE A 480 -16.98 8.97 3.34
N THR A 481 -17.27 9.79 4.35
CA THR A 481 -17.31 9.35 5.76
C THR A 481 -18.48 8.38 6.03
N GLY A 482 -19.60 8.54 5.33
CA GLY A 482 -20.72 7.59 5.37
C GLY A 482 -20.32 6.22 4.82
N ALA A 483 -19.60 6.17 3.70
CA ALA A 483 -19.17 4.92 3.08
C ALA A 483 -18.22 4.09 3.97
N ILE A 484 -17.39 4.74 4.80
CA ILE A 484 -16.45 4.05 5.71
C ILE A 484 -17.04 3.74 7.09
N SER A 485 -18.17 4.37 7.48
CA SER A 485 -18.75 4.24 8.83
C SER A 485 -19.04 2.79 9.22
N TYR A 486 -19.42 1.94 8.26
CA TYR A 486 -19.65 0.52 8.50
C TYR A 486 -18.44 -0.17 9.15
N PHE A 487 -17.23 0.16 8.69
CA PHE A 487 -15.95 -0.38 9.17
C PHE A 487 -15.42 0.32 10.42
N CYS A 488 -15.85 1.56 10.66
CA CYS A 488 -15.47 2.32 11.84
C CYS A 488 -16.35 2.04 13.07
N THR A 489 -17.52 1.42 12.91
CA THR A 489 -18.50 1.22 14.00
C THR A 489 -18.65 -0.22 14.44
N ARG A 490 -18.06 -1.17 13.70
CA ARG A 490 -18.12 -2.60 13.96
C ARG A 490 -16.74 -3.16 14.27
N GLN A 491 -16.71 -4.40 14.74
CA GLN A 491 -15.50 -5.15 15.04
C GLN A 491 -15.63 -6.56 14.47
N TRP A 492 -14.51 -7.09 14.00
CA TRP A 492 -14.39 -8.43 13.48
C TRP A 492 -13.34 -9.19 14.27
N LYS A 493 -13.51 -10.50 14.36
CA LYS A 493 -12.52 -11.42 14.88
C LYS A 493 -11.93 -12.20 13.70
N PHE A 494 -10.70 -11.87 13.37
CA PHE A 494 -9.96 -12.59 12.33
C PHE A 494 -9.18 -13.76 12.93
N SER A 495 -8.88 -14.75 12.08
CA SER A 495 -7.79 -15.69 12.32
C SER A 495 -6.68 -15.45 11.28
N ASN A 496 -5.42 -15.68 11.64
CA ASN A 496 -4.27 -15.51 10.74
C ASN A 496 -3.20 -16.62 10.91
N GLN A 497 -3.61 -17.84 11.24
CA GLN A 497 -2.70 -18.96 11.50
C GLN A 497 -1.77 -19.29 10.32
N ASN A 498 -2.27 -19.25 9.08
CA ASN A 498 -1.49 -19.50 7.87
C ASN A 498 -0.43 -18.41 7.65
N VAL A 499 -0.70 -17.15 8.03
CA VAL A 499 0.31 -16.08 8.01
C VAL A 499 1.39 -16.31 9.07
N GLN A 500 1.01 -16.69 10.28
CA GLN A 500 1.96 -17.02 11.36
C GLN A 500 2.82 -18.23 10.98
N GLN A 501 2.21 -19.27 10.43
CA GLN A 501 2.90 -20.46 9.94
C GLN A 501 3.87 -20.08 8.81
N LEU A 502 3.43 -19.26 7.85
CA LEU A 502 4.29 -18.75 6.78
C LEU A 502 5.52 -18.01 7.33
N TRP A 503 5.35 -17.12 8.30
CA TRP A 503 6.48 -16.44 8.96
C TRP A 503 7.44 -17.42 9.67
N SER A 504 6.89 -18.47 10.29
CA SER A 504 7.67 -19.49 10.99
C SER A 504 8.53 -20.35 10.06
N MET A 505 8.07 -20.55 8.81
CA MET A 505 8.73 -21.42 7.81
C MET A 505 9.87 -20.75 7.06
N ILE A 506 9.84 -19.42 6.88
CA ILE A 506 10.86 -18.72 6.11
C ILE A 506 12.19 -18.58 6.88
N SER A 507 13.30 -18.61 6.13
CA SER A 507 14.66 -18.46 6.65
C SER A 507 14.90 -17.11 7.37
N GLU A 508 15.94 -17.03 8.21
CA GLU A 508 16.31 -15.76 8.86
C GLU A 508 16.73 -14.69 7.85
N GLU A 509 17.39 -15.09 6.77
CA GLU A 509 17.74 -14.24 5.63
C GLU A 509 16.48 -13.67 4.98
N ASP A 510 15.48 -14.52 4.69
CA ASP A 510 14.20 -14.09 4.13
C ASP A 510 13.42 -13.18 5.08
N ARG A 511 13.46 -13.43 6.39
CA ARG A 511 12.83 -12.53 7.39
C ARG A 511 13.42 -11.12 7.37
N LYS A 512 14.71 -10.97 7.03
CA LYS A 512 15.37 -9.65 6.90
C LYS A 512 14.98 -8.96 5.60
N ILE A 513 14.87 -9.70 4.50
CA ILE A 513 14.59 -9.15 3.17
C ILE A 513 13.09 -8.86 2.99
N PHE A 514 12.25 -9.80 3.43
CA PHE A 514 10.79 -9.79 3.30
C PHE A 514 10.14 -9.74 4.69
N ASP A 515 10.50 -8.75 5.52
CA ASP A 515 9.90 -8.58 6.85
C ASP A 515 8.40 -8.24 6.73
N PHE A 516 7.55 -9.15 7.21
CA PHE A 516 6.10 -8.95 7.31
C PHE A 516 5.56 -9.28 8.71
N ASN A 517 6.41 -9.39 9.72
CA ASN A 517 5.97 -9.65 11.08
C ASN A 517 5.36 -8.40 11.71
N ILE A 518 4.03 -8.35 11.80
CA ILE A 518 3.30 -7.20 12.30
C ILE A 518 3.58 -6.93 13.80
N CYS A 519 4.04 -7.92 14.57
CA CYS A 519 4.46 -7.73 15.97
C CYS A 519 5.61 -6.72 16.10
N ASN A 520 6.46 -6.61 15.08
CA ASN A 520 7.61 -5.69 15.06
C ASN A 520 7.22 -4.25 14.75
N LEU A 521 5.95 -3.98 14.42
CA LEU A 521 5.48 -2.63 14.11
C LEU A 521 5.28 -1.80 15.38
N ASN A 522 6.10 -0.76 15.54
CA ASN A 522 5.85 0.28 16.54
C ASN A 522 4.82 1.28 15.99
N TRP A 523 3.57 1.18 16.45
CA TRP A 523 2.48 2.05 16.02
C TRP A 523 2.76 3.54 16.21
N ASP A 524 3.39 3.95 17.32
CA ASP A 524 3.60 5.37 17.60
C ASP A 524 4.58 6.01 16.62
N ARG A 525 5.73 5.34 16.41
CA ARG A 525 6.72 5.75 15.40
C ARG A 525 6.12 5.75 14.00
N TYR A 526 5.41 4.68 13.65
CA TYR A 526 4.80 4.51 12.33
C TYR A 526 3.78 5.62 12.03
N LEU A 527 2.94 5.99 13.00
CA LEU A 527 1.97 7.09 12.82
C LEU A 527 2.65 8.45 12.67
N GLY A 528 3.77 8.70 13.38
CA GLY A 528 4.58 9.90 13.17
C GLY A 528 5.15 10.00 11.75
N GLU A 529 5.75 8.90 11.25
CA GLU A 529 6.27 8.81 9.88
C GLU A 529 5.13 8.91 8.83
N SER A 530 3.97 8.33 9.12
CA SER A 530 2.77 8.44 8.28
C SER A 530 2.29 9.88 8.14
N MET A 531 2.29 10.67 9.22
CA MET A 531 1.90 12.09 9.16
C MET A 531 2.84 12.91 8.26
N MET A 532 4.15 12.66 8.32
CA MET A 532 5.10 13.27 7.39
C MET A 532 4.86 12.81 5.95
N GLY A 533 4.56 11.53 5.76
CA GLY A 533 4.19 10.93 4.48
C GLY A 533 2.98 11.60 3.83
N VAL A 534 1.89 11.77 4.58
CA VAL A 534 0.67 12.47 4.12
C VAL A 534 1.00 13.90 3.69
N ARG A 535 1.78 14.63 4.51
CA ARG A 535 2.20 16.00 4.21
C ARG A 535 2.99 16.06 2.89
N LYS A 536 3.97 15.16 2.72
CA LYS A 536 4.86 15.14 1.56
C LYS A 536 4.16 14.66 0.29
N PHE A 537 3.49 13.51 0.33
CA PHE A 537 3.04 12.82 -0.88
C PHE A 537 1.60 13.15 -1.28
N LEU A 538 0.68 13.34 -0.32
CA LEU A 538 -0.72 13.66 -0.62
C LEU A 538 -0.96 15.17 -0.71
N LEU A 539 -0.45 15.93 0.26
CA LEU A 539 -0.65 17.37 0.29
C LEU A 539 0.37 18.14 -0.52
N LYS A 540 1.53 17.54 -0.79
CA LYS A 540 2.64 18.16 -1.54
C LYS A 540 3.07 19.50 -0.91
N ASP A 541 3.11 19.52 0.42
CA ASP A 541 3.58 20.69 1.17
C ASP A 541 5.10 20.84 1.01
N ASP A 542 5.60 22.08 1.03
CA ASP A 542 7.04 22.36 0.94
C ASP A 542 7.68 22.04 2.31
N PRO A 543 8.76 21.24 2.37
CA PRO A 543 9.48 21.02 3.62
C PRO A 543 9.89 22.33 4.32
N ARG A 544 10.16 23.40 3.56
CA ARG A 544 10.54 24.73 4.07
C ARG A 544 9.37 25.50 4.66
N GLY A 545 8.13 25.19 4.27
CA GLY A 545 6.92 25.87 4.75
C GLY A 545 6.50 25.46 6.17
N HIS A 546 7.27 24.60 6.83
CA HIS A 546 6.99 24.11 8.18
C HIS A 546 6.77 25.23 9.21
N SER A 547 7.66 26.23 9.26
CA SER A 547 7.54 27.34 10.21
C SER A 547 6.27 28.17 10.01
N ASP A 548 5.86 28.35 8.76
CA ASP A 548 4.67 29.14 8.44
C ASP A 548 3.39 28.36 8.69
N ALA A 549 3.39 27.04 8.45
CA ALA A 549 2.32 26.15 8.86
C ALA A 549 2.13 26.18 10.39
N MET A 550 3.22 26.20 11.17
CA MET A 550 3.17 26.36 12.63
C MET A 550 2.55 27.70 13.05
N LYS A 551 3.02 28.83 12.49
CA LYS A 551 2.42 30.16 12.76
C LYS A 551 0.94 30.21 12.40
N LYS A 552 0.55 29.65 11.25
CA LYS A 552 -0.84 29.56 10.81
C LYS A 552 -1.67 28.74 11.80
N ARG A 553 -1.15 27.61 12.29
CA ARG A 553 -1.84 26.79 13.31
C ARG A 553 -2.08 27.57 14.60
N TYR A 554 -1.12 28.37 15.08
CA TYR A 554 -1.33 29.23 16.25
C TYR A 554 -2.42 30.27 16.02
N ARG A 555 -2.50 30.88 14.84
CA ARG A 555 -3.61 31.79 14.49
C ARG A 555 -4.95 31.06 14.48
N LEU A 556 -5.00 29.87 13.88
CA LEU A 556 -6.20 29.03 13.87
C LEU A 556 -6.59 28.56 15.27
N TYR A 557 -5.63 28.34 16.17
CA TYR A 557 -5.88 28.03 17.57
C TYR A 557 -6.61 29.18 18.27
N TRP A 558 -6.09 30.40 18.17
CA TRP A 558 -6.74 31.56 18.79
C TRP A 558 -8.10 31.88 18.15
N LEU A 559 -8.23 31.71 16.83
CA LEU A 559 -9.52 31.79 16.15
C LEU A 559 -10.52 30.77 16.73
N HIS A 560 -10.07 29.52 16.93
CA HIS A 560 -10.90 28.47 17.51
C HIS A 560 -11.31 28.77 18.96
N GLN A 561 -10.40 29.29 19.79
CA GLN A 561 -10.73 29.73 21.15
C GLN A 561 -11.71 30.91 21.13
N GLY A 562 -11.53 31.86 20.21
CA GLY A 562 -12.45 32.98 20.01
C GLY A 562 -13.87 32.54 19.65
N VAL A 563 -14.03 31.46 18.87
CA VAL A 563 -15.36 30.89 18.57
C VAL A 563 -15.95 30.13 19.76
N LYS A 564 -15.14 29.48 20.58
CA LYS A 564 -15.60 28.78 21.79
C LYS A 564 -16.14 29.73 22.86
N PHE A 565 -15.53 30.91 22.99
CA PHE A 565 -15.85 31.83 24.08
C PHE A 565 -17.33 32.30 24.10
N PRO A 566 -17.92 32.77 22.98
CA PRO A 566 -19.35 33.08 22.93
C PRO A 566 -20.26 31.89 23.23
N LEU A 567 -19.88 30.69 22.79
CA LEU A 567 -20.67 29.47 23.06
C LEU A 567 -20.66 29.11 24.54
N ILE A 568 -19.52 29.28 25.22
CA ILE A 568 -19.40 29.10 26.67
C ILE A 568 -20.25 30.16 27.40
N LEU A 569 -20.18 31.43 26.99
CA LEU A 569 -21.00 32.49 27.57
C LEU A 569 -22.51 32.23 27.38
N LEU A 570 -22.92 31.78 26.19
CA LEU A 570 -24.31 31.40 25.92
C LEU A 570 -24.75 30.24 26.82
N PHE A 571 -23.91 29.22 26.98
CA PHE A 571 -24.20 28.09 27.86
C PHE A 571 -24.35 28.55 29.32
N LEU A 572 -23.42 29.36 29.84
CA LEU A 572 -23.49 29.92 31.19
C LEU A 572 -24.74 30.77 31.40
N TRP A 573 -25.11 31.58 30.39
CA TRP A 573 -26.33 32.38 30.42
C TRP A 573 -27.60 31.52 30.45
N LEU A 574 -27.66 30.45 29.66
CA LEU A 574 -28.78 29.49 29.69
C LEU A 574 -28.87 28.77 31.04
N CYS A 575 -27.74 28.35 31.63
CA CYS A 575 -27.71 27.78 32.98
C CYS A 575 -28.17 28.77 34.05
N TRP A 576 -27.78 30.04 33.93
CA TRP A 576 -28.26 31.09 34.83
C TRP A 576 -29.77 31.32 34.70
N LEU A 577 -30.31 31.31 33.47
CA LEU A 577 -31.75 31.43 33.24
C LEU A 577 -32.54 30.25 33.81
N THR A 578 -32.08 29.02 33.60
CA THR A 578 -32.75 27.82 34.12
C THR A 578 -32.72 27.80 35.65
N THR A 579 -31.56 28.04 36.26
CA THR A 579 -31.45 28.14 37.73
C THR A 579 -32.34 29.24 38.30
N ARG A 580 -32.31 30.45 37.71
CA ARG A 580 -33.22 31.55 38.10
C ARG A 580 -34.69 31.17 38.01
N THR A 581 -35.09 30.45 36.97
CA THR A 581 -36.48 29.98 36.77
C THR A 581 -36.87 28.92 37.80
N VAL A 582 -35.99 27.95 38.07
CA VAL A 582 -36.21 26.93 39.11
C VAL A 582 -36.35 27.57 40.49
N PHE A 583 -35.45 28.50 40.85
CA PHE A 583 -35.55 29.22 42.13
C PHE A 583 -36.83 30.06 42.24
N ARG A 584 -37.28 30.68 41.15
CA ARG A 584 -38.54 31.41 41.11
C ARG A 584 -39.73 30.48 41.34
N LEU A 585 -39.81 29.36 40.61
CA LEU A 585 -40.87 28.37 40.77
C LEU A 585 -40.88 27.75 42.18
N ALA A 586 -39.71 27.45 42.74
CA ALA A 586 -39.59 26.97 44.12
C ALA A 586 -40.06 28.00 45.16
N GLY A 587 -39.79 29.29 44.92
CA GLY A 587 -40.30 30.37 45.75
C GLY A 587 -41.82 30.52 45.67
N GLU A 588 -42.38 30.41 44.46
CA GLU A 588 -43.83 30.47 44.22
C GLU A 588 -44.58 29.27 44.85
N THR A 589 -44.03 28.05 44.77
CA THR A 589 -44.62 26.87 45.43
C THR A 589 -44.52 26.93 46.95
N ALA A 590 -43.42 27.45 47.51
CA ALA A 590 -43.29 27.67 48.95
C ALA A 590 -44.30 28.71 49.48
N MET A 591 -44.60 29.75 48.69
CA MET A 591 -45.63 30.75 49.00
C MET A 591 -47.05 30.18 48.95
N ILE A 592 -47.35 29.34 47.95
CA ILE A 592 -48.65 28.64 47.85
C ILE A 592 -48.82 27.65 49.01
N GLY A 593 -47.78 26.87 49.34
CA GLY A 593 -47.79 25.96 50.49
C GLY A 593 -48.06 26.69 51.81
N LYS A 594 -47.43 27.85 52.03
CA LYS A 594 -47.73 28.69 53.21
C LYS A 594 -49.17 29.18 53.25
N LYS A 595 -49.75 29.56 52.10
CA LYS A 595 -51.15 30.01 52.00
C LYS A 595 -52.20 28.89 52.16
N ILE A 596 -51.82 27.62 52.00
CA ILE A 596 -52.70 26.47 52.24
C ILE A 596 -52.66 26.04 53.71
N ILE A 597 -51.55 26.33 54.41
CA ILE A 597 -51.34 25.99 55.83
C ILE A 597 -51.91 27.05 56.77
N THR A 598 -52.02 28.31 56.34
CA THR A 598 -52.75 29.40 57.00
C THR A 598 -54.19 29.45 56.53
#